data_AF-A0AA96W8K9-F1
#
_entry.id   AF-A0AA96W8K9-F1
#
_cell.length_a   1.000
_cell.length_b   1.000
_cell.length_c   1.000
_cell.angle_alpha   90.00
_cell.angle_beta   90.00
_cell.angle_gamma   90.00
#
_symmetry.space_group_name_H-M   'P 1'
#
loop_
_entity.id
_entity.type
_entity.pdbx_description
1 polymer ?
#
loop_
_entity_poly.entity_id
_entity_poly.type
_entity_poly.pdbx_seq_one_letter_code
_entity_poly.pdbx_strand_id
1 'polypeptide(L)'
;MPISPDEIAVYRYTPEGGPLSLIVKHGNWGCGTPDSDGAPFETVDKETYIPLDQAANITVTTPIVESTTNQPIGVQEFLDWLEAHPNSGLVFTYHLGDDGAIDRLDEVFTP
;
A
#
# COMPACT_ATOMS: atom_id res chain seq x y z
N MET A 1 6.22 19.99 2.85
CA MET A 1 5.35 19.73 1.68
C MET A 1 4.04 19.15 2.20
N PRO A 2 2.90 19.34 1.52
CA PRO A 2 1.66 18.68 1.93
C PRO A 2 1.80 17.16 1.80
N ILE A 3 1.23 16.42 2.75
CA ILE A 3 1.15 14.96 2.72
C ILE A 3 0.26 14.57 1.55
N SER A 4 0.65 13.58 0.74
CA SER A 4 -0.24 12.97 -0.24
C SER A 4 -1.38 12.29 0.51
N PRO A 5 -2.63 12.79 0.47
CA PRO A 5 -3.71 12.20 1.28
C PRO A 5 -4.08 10.79 0.80
N ASP A 6 -3.79 10.48 -0.47
CA ASP A 6 -4.27 9.28 -1.16
C ASP A 6 -3.19 8.19 -1.26
N GLU A 7 -1.97 8.42 -0.75
CA GLU A 7 -0.85 7.46 -0.83
C GLU A 7 -0.42 6.98 0.56
N ILE A 8 -0.26 5.67 0.68
CA ILE A 8 0.10 4.99 1.92
C ILE A 8 1.14 3.91 1.65
N ALA A 9 2.14 3.82 2.53
CA ALA A 9 3.05 2.69 2.53
C ALA A 9 2.44 1.55 3.35
N VAL A 10 2.21 0.40 2.73
CA VAL A 10 1.65 -0.79 3.38
C VAL A 10 2.78 -1.66 3.90
N TYR A 11 2.72 -2.03 5.19
CA TYR A 11 3.77 -2.82 5.84
C TYR A 11 3.31 -4.20 6.24
N ARG A 12 2.11 -4.29 6.82
CA ARG A 12 1.55 -5.48 7.45
C ARG A 12 0.03 -5.31 7.59
N TYR A 13 -0.65 -6.38 7.97
CA TYR A 13 -2.07 -6.34 8.32
C TYR A 13 -2.28 -6.85 9.75
N THR A 14 -3.39 -6.48 10.38
CA THR A 14 -3.75 -7.00 11.69
C THR A 14 -4.20 -8.47 11.59
N PRO A 15 -3.61 -9.40 12.36
CA PRO A 15 -3.92 -10.82 12.29
C PRO A 15 -5.32 -11.17 12.80
N GLU A 16 -5.79 -12.37 12.43
CA GLU A 16 -7.14 -12.89 12.68
C GLU A 16 -7.56 -12.80 14.15
N GLY A 17 -8.74 -12.20 14.38
CA GLY A 17 -9.33 -11.97 15.70
C GLY A 17 -10.04 -10.62 15.83
N GLY A 18 -9.82 -9.71 14.88
CA GLY A 18 -10.50 -8.42 14.73
C GLY A 18 -10.85 -8.09 13.27
N PRO A 19 -11.44 -6.91 12.99
CA PRO A 19 -11.72 -6.49 11.61
C PRO A 19 -10.42 -6.35 10.81
N LEU A 20 -10.38 -6.96 9.61
CA LEU A 20 -9.24 -6.92 8.70
C LEU A 20 -8.84 -5.47 8.44
N SER A 21 -7.65 -5.08 8.91
CA SER A 21 -7.12 -3.73 8.76
C SER A 21 -5.68 -3.77 8.27
N LEU A 22 -5.37 -2.93 7.29
CA LEU A 22 -4.01 -2.70 6.85
C LEU A 22 -3.32 -1.74 7.81
N ILE A 23 -2.08 -2.08 8.17
CA ILE A 23 -1.19 -1.23 8.96
C ILE A 23 -0.31 -0.50 7.96
N VAL A 24 -0.56 0.79 7.88
CA VAL A 24 0.03 1.65 6.85
C VAL A 24 0.70 2.85 7.48
N LYS A 25 1.67 3.43 6.78
CA LYS A 25 2.24 4.72 7.15
C LYS A 25 1.97 5.70 6.03
N HIS A 26 1.36 6.83 6.37
CA HIS A 26 1.29 7.95 5.45
C HIS A 26 2.69 8.51 5.23
N GLY A 27 2.90 9.19 4.12
CA GLY A 27 4.19 9.76 3.80
C GLY A 27 4.07 10.76 2.67
N ASN A 28 5.23 11.25 2.25
CA ASN A 28 5.32 12.15 1.12
C ASN A 28 6.48 11.69 0.26
N TRP A 29 6.35 11.85 -1.05
CA TRP A 29 7.49 11.76 -1.94
C TRP A 29 8.48 12.87 -1.61
N GLY A 30 9.70 12.49 -1.25
CA GLY A 30 10.79 13.43 -1.07
C GLY A 30 11.14 14.15 -2.37
N CYS A 31 12.10 15.08 -2.32
CA CYS A 31 12.73 15.55 -3.55
C CYS A 31 13.60 14.43 -4.11
N GLY A 32 13.20 13.83 -5.24
CA GLY A 32 14.08 12.95 -6.00
C GLY A 32 15.37 13.68 -6.36
N THR A 33 16.51 13.07 -6.06
CA THR A 33 17.80 13.56 -6.57
C THR A 33 17.92 13.19 -8.05
N PRO A 34 18.59 14.01 -8.88
CA PRO A 34 18.76 13.73 -10.31
C PRO A 34 19.51 12.42 -10.61
N ASP A 35 20.18 11.83 -9.60
CA ASP A 35 20.90 10.56 -9.67
C ASP A 35 20.15 9.37 -9.03
N SER A 36 18.87 9.54 -8.68
CA SER A 36 18.04 8.47 -8.09
C SER A 36 16.91 8.10 -9.05
N ASP A 37 16.68 6.81 -9.25
CA ASP A 37 15.64 6.27 -10.16
C ASP A 37 14.20 6.62 -9.74
N GLY A 38 14.04 7.24 -8.57
CA GLY A 38 12.79 7.81 -8.08
C GLY A 38 13.02 8.64 -6.81
N ALA A 39 12.01 9.44 -6.45
CA ALA A 39 11.99 10.08 -5.13
C ALA A 39 11.77 9.02 -4.04
N PRO A 40 12.50 9.05 -2.92
CA PRO A 40 12.19 8.16 -1.80
C PRO A 40 10.85 8.58 -1.17
N PHE A 41 9.98 7.61 -0.92
CA PHE A 41 8.76 7.85 -0.14
C PHE A 41 9.12 7.96 1.34
N GLU A 42 9.10 9.18 1.86
CA GLU A 42 9.39 9.46 3.27
C GLU A 42 8.10 9.24 4.08
N THR A 43 7.99 8.07 4.71
CA THR A 43 6.89 7.79 5.63
C THR A 43 7.01 8.62 6.91
N VAL A 44 5.87 9.04 7.44
CA VAL A 44 5.80 9.51 8.83
C VAL A 44 5.86 8.28 9.74
N ASP A 45 6.59 8.34 10.84
CA ASP A 45 6.69 7.25 11.83
C ASP A 45 5.38 6.97 12.60
N LYS A 46 4.24 7.39 12.06
CA LYS A 46 2.91 7.15 12.61
C LYS A 46 2.20 6.07 11.79
N GLU A 47 2.11 4.88 12.38
CA GLU A 47 1.28 3.81 11.85
C GLU A 47 -0.20 4.17 11.99
N THR A 48 -0.96 3.85 10.94
CA THR A 48 -2.41 4.03 10.84
C THR A 48 -3.02 2.69 10.49
N TYR A 49 -4.20 2.44 11.04
CA TYR A 49 -4.95 1.21 10.82
C TYR A 49 -6.17 1.57 10.00
N ILE A 50 -6.23 1.07 8.77
CA ILE A 50 -7.34 1.33 7.86
C ILE A 50 -8.03 -0.01 7.56
N PRO A 51 -9.35 -0.14 7.82
CA PRO A 51 -10.07 -1.37 7.49
C PRO A 51 -9.99 -1.62 5.98
N LEU A 52 -9.88 -2.90 5.60
CA LEU A 52 -9.82 -3.33 4.20
C LEU A 52 -11.08 -4.13 3.88
N ASP A 53 -11.75 -3.78 2.79
CA ASP A 53 -12.86 -4.58 2.28
C ASP A 53 -12.32 -5.90 1.70
N GLN A 54 -12.95 -7.03 2.04
CA GLN A 54 -12.59 -8.33 1.45
C GLN A 54 -12.90 -8.43 -0.04
N ALA A 55 -13.73 -7.52 -0.56
CA ALA A 55 -14.00 -7.34 -1.98
C ALA A 55 -13.19 -6.20 -2.61
N ALA A 56 -12.18 -5.66 -1.91
CA ALA A 56 -11.36 -4.58 -2.43
C ALA A 56 -10.69 -4.96 -3.76
N ASN A 57 -10.66 -4.01 -4.69
CA ASN A 57 -9.95 -4.16 -5.94
C ASN A 57 -8.47 -3.78 -5.73
N ILE A 58 -7.59 -4.78 -5.71
CA ILE A 58 -6.16 -4.57 -5.45
C ILE A 58 -5.41 -4.78 -6.76
N THR A 59 -4.62 -3.80 -7.17
CA THR A 59 -3.69 -3.92 -8.27
C THR A 59 -2.25 -3.74 -7.82
N VAL A 60 -1.37 -4.58 -8.34
CA VAL A 60 0.04 -4.68 -7.91
C VAL A 60 0.98 -4.78 -9.09
N THR A 61 2.25 -4.52 -8.86
CA THR A 61 3.36 -4.59 -9.82
C THR A 61 4.53 -5.38 -9.25
N THR A 62 5.67 -5.37 -9.92
CA THR A 62 6.92 -5.90 -9.38
C THR A 62 7.26 -5.17 -8.08
N PRO A 63 7.55 -5.87 -6.96
CA PRO A 63 7.92 -7.29 -6.85
C PRO A 63 6.80 -8.27 -6.49
N ILE A 64 5.55 -7.84 -6.29
CA ILE A 64 4.45 -8.73 -5.93
C ILE A 64 4.10 -9.66 -7.09
N VAL A 65 3.99 -9.09 -8.27
CA VAL A 65 3.81 -9.79 -9.54
C VAL A 65 4.93 -9.37 -10.48
N GLU A 66 5.51 -10.28 -11.26
CA GLU A 66 6.55 -9.91 -12.22
C GLU A 66 5.94 -9.16 -13.43
N SER A 67 5.53 -7.90 -13.20
CA SER A 67 4.89 -7.03 -14.19
C SER A 67 5.25 -5.57 -13.94
N THR A 68 5.48 -4.85 -15.03
CA THR A 68 5.68 -3.38 -15.03
C THR A 68 4.36 -2.61 -15.11
N THR A 69 3.23 -3.30 -15.04
CA THR A 69 1.89 -2.71 -15.14
C THR A 69 1.00 -3.30 -14.06
N ASN A 70 0.18 -2.46 -13.44
CA ASN A 70 -0.76 -2.85 -12.39
C ASN A 70 -1.62 -4.05 -12.82
N GLN A 71 -1.40 -5.19 -12.18
CA GLN A 71 -2.18 -6.40 -12.37
C GLN A 71 -3.17 -6.56 -11.21
N PRO A 72 -4.44 -6.89 -11.49
CA PRO A 72 -5.39 -7.19 -10.44
C PRO A 72 -5.02 -8.49 -9.73
N ILE A 73 -5.04 -8.47 -8.40
CA ILE A 73 -4.88 -9.64 -7.55
C ILE A 73 -6.03 -9.75 -6.55
N GLY A 74 -6.24 -10.95 -6.01
CA GLY A 74 -7.21 -11.13 -4.94
C GLY A 74 -6.72 -10.52 -3.61
N VAL A 75 -7.66 -10.09 -2.76
CA VAL A 75 -7.33 -9.63 -1.41
C VAL A 75 -6.54 -10.67 -0.63
N GLN A 76 -6.91 -11.96 -0.73
CA GLN A 76 -6.20 -13.02 -0.04
C GLN A 76 -4.76 -13.19 -0.54
N GLU A 77 -4.55 -13.13 -1.86
CA GLU A 77 -3.22 -13.23 -2.47
C GLU A 77 -2.32 -12.07 -2.04
N PHE A 78 -2.90 -10.87 -1.90
CA PHE A 78 -2.20 -9.72 -1.34
C PHE A 78 -1.80 -9.92 0.13
N LEU A 79 -2.72 -10.41 0.96
CA LEU A 79 -2.46 -10.67 2.38
C LEU A 79 -1.40 -11.76 2.57
N ASP A 80 -1.50 -12.85 1.81
CA ASP A 80 -0.52 -13.94 1.82
C ASP A 80 0.88 -13.42 1.42
N TRP A 81 0.94 -12.51 0.44
CA TRP A 81 2.20 -11.87 0.05
C TRP A 81 2.76 -10.95 1.14
N LEU A 82 1.91 -10.15 1.79
CA LEU A 82 2.31 -9.30 2.93
C LEU A 82 2.79 -10.12 4.12
N GLU A 83 2.21 -11.29 4.36
CA GLU A 83 2.65 -12.24 5.38
C GLU A 83 4.04 -12.80 5.06
N ALA A 84 4.29 -13.13 3.78
CA ALA A 84 5.59 -13.58 3.31
C ALA A 84 6.65 -12.46 3.27
N HIS A 85 6.23 -11.20 3.06
CA HIS A 85 7.10 -10.03 2.92
C HIS A 85 6.73 -8.90 3.90
N PRO A 86 6.88 -9.14 5.22
CA PRO A 86 6.57 -8.14 6.21
C PRO A 86 7.53 -6.96 6.10
N ASN A 87 7.00 -5.74 6.19
CA ASN A 87 7.75 -4.49 6.06
C ASN A 87 8.37 -4.24 4.67
N SER A 88 7.72 -4.72 3.61
CA SER A 88 8.08 -4.35 2.23
C SER A 88 8.10 -2.83 2.03
N GLY A 89 7.20 -2.10 2.70
CA GLY A 89 7.11 -0.64 2.61
C GLY A 89 6.65 -0.16 1.24
N LEU A 90 5.98 -1.04 0.48
CA LEU A 90 5.44 -0.71 -0.84
C LEU A 90 4.39 0.38 -0.72
N VAL A 91 4.42 1.32 -1.66
CA VAL A 91 3.53 2.48 -1.69
C VAL A 91 2.32 2.14 -2.53
N PHE A 92 1.14 2.40 -1.97
CA PHE A 92 -0.14 2.20 -2.63
C PHE A 92 -0.93 3.48 -2.63
N THR A 93 -1.62 3.73 -3.73
CA THR A 93 -2.76 4.64 -3.74
C THR A 93 -3.96 3.89 -3.21
N TYR A 94 -4.71 4.48 -2.28
CA TYR A 94 -5.90 3.86 -1.70
C TYR A 94 -7.14 4.72 -1.93
N HIS A 95 -8.29 4.07 -2.04
CA HIS A 95 -9.60 4.72 -2.03
C HIS A 95 -10.42 4.12 -0.89
N LEU A 96 -11.22 4.97 -0.24
CA LEU A 96 -12.13 4.55 0.81
C LEU A 96 -13.55 4.52 0.28
N GLY A 97 -14.25 3.40 0.50
CA GLY A 97 -15.67 3.27 0.22
C GLY A 97 -16.55 4.05 1.19
N ASP A 98 -17.86 4.01 0.97
CA ASP A 98 -18.86 4.68 1.81
C ASP A 98 -18.88 4.16 3.26
N ASP A 99 -18.36 2.96 3.49
CA ASP A 99 -18.21 2.32 4.80
C ASP A 99 -16.92 2.73 5.54
N GLY A 100 -16.05 3.50 4.87
CA GLY A 100 -14.75 3.91 5.39
C GLY A 100 -13.69 2.80 5.36
N ALA A 101 -13.95 1.69 4.67
CA ALA A 101 -12.96 0.66 4.38
C ALA A 101 -12.31 0.92 3.02
N ILE A 102 -11.10 0.39 2.84
CA ILE A 102 -10.41 0.44 1.56
C ILE A 102 -11.15 -0.49 0.60
N ASP A 103 -11.74 0.09 -0.44
CA ASP A 103 -12.41 -0.63 -1.53
C ASP A 103 -11.49 -0.79 -2.76
N ARG A 104 -10.40 -0.01 -2.81
CA ARG A 104 -9.42 -0.07 -3.90
C ARG A 104 -8.02 0.29 -3.44
N LEU A 105 -7.05 -0.50 -3.89
CA LEU A 105 -5.61 -0.30 -3.71
C LEU A 105 -4.92 -0.42 -5.07
N ASP A 106 -4.13 0.56 -5.43
CA ASP A 106 -3.29 0.50 -6.63
C ASP A 106 -1.83 0.72 -6.22
N GLU A 107 -0.97 -0.27 -6.44
CA GLU A 107 0.46 -0.13 -6.18
C GLU A 107 1.06 0.96 -7.07
N VAL A 108 1.81 1.86 -6.43
CA VAL A 108 2.57 2.89 -7.11
C VAL A 108 3.92 2.27 -7.46
N PHE A 109 4.12 1.98 -8.75
CA PHE A 109 5.37 1.43 -9.24
C PHE A 109 6.52 2.41 -8.98
N THR A 110 7.49 2.00 -8.16
CA THR A 110 8.78 2.66 -8.00
C THR A 110 9.85 1.82 -8.71
N PRO A 111 10.39 2.27 -9.86
CA PRO A 111 11.46 1.58 -10.56
C PRO A 111 12.77 1.53 -9.78
#